data_AF-D2RH12-F1
#
_entry.id   AF-D2RH12-F1
#
_cell.length_a   1.000
_cell.length_b   1.000
_cell.length_c   1.000
_cell.angle_alpha   90.00
_cell.angle_beta   90.00
_cell.angle_gamma   90.00
#
_symmetry.space_group_name_H-M   'P 1'
#
loop_
_entity.id
_entity.type
_entity.pdbx_description
1 polymer ?
#
loop_
_entity_poly.entity_id
_entity_poly.type
_entity_poly.pdbx_seq_one_letter_code
_entity_poly.pdbx_strand_id
1 'polypeptide(L)'
;MNLHGFNPFMDYHKLDLSYYKKIYSEIYQRFRTYRDVVPTSLNEVVELFDYLNDIQEEIIIQPNRCHFILSQLSKRYDCPFIHIIRNPIDVWFGQTIEMFALADNIRRARIILRLSKIKYKKLSALLIAPILRYILVIILPNKKTLNCCQVSENFNLIKDKFNLGYPNFLDPLDKMLVVWTYCNYHAFKQAEECDRGMVVYYEQVTKEPEKWFKIMSDFSGVNFDLKYAKILKPRITKDEKLRKHFVERLERLGLIDMVNEFYPPERWFG
;
A
#
# COMPACT_ATOMS: atom_id res chain seq x y z
N MET A 1 8.21 31.43 7.26
CA MET A 1 8.01 31.05 5.84
C MET A 1 7.65 29.58 5.94
N ASN A 2 6.36 29.28 5.83
CA ASN A 2 5.76 28.02 6.32
C ASN A 2 5.40 27.19 5.09
N LEU A 3 5.82 25.93 4.98
CA LEU A 3 5.44 25.11 3.83
C LEU A 3 4.06 24.47 4.02
N HIS A 4 3.03 25.30 4.07
CA HIS A 4 1.69 24.87 3.69
C HIS A 4 1.15 25.74 2.55
N GLY A 5 1.71 25.49 1.36
CA GLY A 5 1.25 26.07 0.09
C GLY A 5 1.57 25.20 -1.13
N PHE A 6 2.19 24.03 -0.93
CA PHE A 6 2.51 23.16 -2.05
C PHE A 6 1.33 22.29 -2.41
N ASN A 7 0.88 22.47 -3.63
CA ASN A 7 -0.05 21.61 -4.27
C ASN A 7 0.71 20.33 -4.74
N PRO A 8 0.45 19.14 -4.17
CA PRO A 8 1.18 17.94 -4.54
C PRO A 8 0.98 17.53 -6.00
N PHE A 9 0.01 18.10 -6.74
CA PHE A 9 -0.15 17.86 -8.18
C PHE A 9 -0.44 19.12 -9.04
N MET A 10 -0.09 20.33 -8.59
CA MET A 10 0.19 21.47 -9.48
C MET A 10 1.46 22.15 -8.97
N ASP A 11 2.65 21.60 -9.14
CA ASP A 11 3.16 21.10 -10.40
C ASP A 11 4.60 20.64 -10.11
N TYR A 12 4.85 19.33 -9.99
CA TYR A 12 6.22 18.84 -10.22
C TYR A 12 6.71 19.22 -11.63
N HIS A 13 5.84 19.63 -12.55
CA HIS A 13 6.21 20.11 -13.87
C HIS A 13 6.50 21.63 -13.99
N LYS A 14 6.28 22.43 -12.95
CA LYS A 14 6.49 23.91 -12.93
C LYS A 14 7.37 24.40 -11.78
N LEU A 15 7.70 23.54 -10.83
CA LEU A 15 8.89 23.75 -10.02
C LEU A 15 10.11 23.71 -10.93
N ASP A 16 11.07 24.60 -10.71
CA ASP A 16 12.44 24.29 -11.14
C ASP A 16 12.89 23.08 -10.33
N LEU A 17 12.62 21.90 -10.90
CA LEU A 17 13.02 20.64 -10.32
C LEU A 17 14.53 20.48 -10.33
N SER A 18 15.34 21.39 -10.89
CA SER A 18 16.80 21.25 -10.88
C SER A 18 17.33 20.99 -9.46
N TYR A 19 16.83 21.73 -8.48
CA TYR A 19 17.16 21.56 -7.07
C TYR A 19 16.67 20.23 -6.49
N TYR A 20 15.39 19.89 -6.65
CA TYR A 20 14.84 18.62 -6.16
C TYR A 20 15.39 17.39 -6.89
N LYS A 21 15.73 17.51 -8.18
CA LYS A 21 16.42 16.48 -8.97
C LYS A 21 17.82 16.25 -8.43
N LYS A 22 18.52 17.30 -7.99
CA LYS A 22 19.82 17.18 -7.33
C LYS A 22 19.67 16.39 -6.03
N ILE A 23 18.77 16.80 -5.13
CA ILE A 23 18.48 16.07 -3.88
C ILE A 23 18.09 14.61 -4.18
N TYR A 24 17.16 14.39 -5.11
CA TYR A 24 16.73 13.04 -5.48
C TYR A 24 17.88 12.21 -6.06
N SER A 25 18.72 12.79 -6.91
CA SER A 25 19.90 12.12 -7.48
C SER A 25 20.92 11.78 -6.41
N GLU A 26 21.15 12.67 -5.44
CA GLU A 26 22.03 12.43 -4.30
C GLU A 26 21.49 11.30 -3.43
N ILE A 27 20.19 11.33 -3.08
CA ILE A 27 19.53 10.24 -2.33
C ILE A 27 19.68 8.92 -3.09
N TYR A 28 19.40 8.92 -4.38
CA TYR A 28 19.46 7.71 -5.20
C TYR A 28 20.89 7.15 -5.32
N GLN A 29 21.90 8.01 -5.44
CA GLN A 29 23.30 7.59 -5.53
C GLN A 29 23.83 7.10 -4.17
N ARG A 30 23.57 7.86 -3.10
CA ARG A 30 24.10 7.59 -1.76
C ARG A 30 23.40 6.43 -1.07
N PHE A 31 22.07 6.34 -1.22
CA PHE A 31 21.24 5.38 -0.50
C PHE A 31 20.64 4.31 -1.42
N ARG A 32 21.30 4.00 -2.55
CA ARG A 32 20.85 2.97 -3.50
C ARG A 32 20.57 1.61 -2.84
N THR A 33 21.36 1.26 -1.83
CA THR A 33 21.27 -0.01 -1.09
C THR A 33 19.99 -0.14 -0.26
N TYR A 34 19.34 0.97 0.07
CA TYR A 34 18.13 0.98 0.90
C TYR A 34 16.84 0.72 0.11
N ARG A 35 16.91 0.67 -1.23
CA ARG A 35 15.72 0.62 -2.12
C ARG A 35 14.81 -0.57 -1.86
N ASP A 36 15.40 -1.71 -1.48
CA ASP A 36 14.68 -2.97 -1.34
C ASP A 36 14.67 -3.52 0.09
N VAL A 37 15.10 -2.71 1.07
CA VAL A 37 15.14 -3.11 2.48
C VAL A 37 13.78 -2.89 3.13
N VAL A 38 13.33 -3.88 3.92
CA VAL A 38 12.22 -3.72 4.87
C VAL A 38 12.86 -3.60 6.26
N PRO A 39 13.16 -2.38 6.72
CA PRO A 39 13.93 -2.21 7.94
C PRO A 39 13.15 -2.74 9.14
N THR A 40 13.84 -3.52 9.97
CA THR A 40 13.27 -4.06 11.21
C THR A 40 13.83 -3.40 12.47
N SER A 41 14.78 -2.49 12.28
CA SER A 41 15.39 -1.64 13.29
C SER A 41 15.76 -0.30 12.67
N LEU A 42 15.69 0.77 13.47
CA LEU A 42 16.04 2.11 13.01
C LEU A 42 17.47 2.20 12.45
N ASN A 43 18.42 1.47 13.06
CA ASN A 43 19.82 1.49 12.65
C ASN A 43 20.04 1.04 11.19
N GLU A 44 19.12 0.24 10.63
CA GLU A 44 19.17 -0.20 9.23
C GLU A 44 18.86 0.92 8.23
N VAL A 45 18.32 2.07 8.67
CA VAL A 45 17.91 3.20 7.82
C VAL A 45 18.28 4.57 8.38
N VAL A 46 18.91 4.64 9.56
CA VAL A 46 19.12 5.90 10.29
C VAL A 46 19.94 6.90 9.48
N GLU A 47 20.95 6.46 8.71
CA GLU A 47 21.75 7.37 7.88
C GLU A 47 20.91 8.06 6.80
N LEU A 48 19.98 7.32 6.18
CA LEU A 48 19.07 7.88 5.18
C LEU A 48 18.15 8.91 5.84
N PHE A 49 17.54 8.59 6.98
CA PHE A 49 16.60 9.49 7.62
C PHE A 49 17.26 10.69 8.30
N ASP A 50 18.49 10.55 8.81
CA ASP A 50 19.30 11.67 9.29
C ASP A 50 19.60 12.64 8.14
N TYR A 51 20.02 12.12 6.98
CA TYR A 51 20.22 12.96 5.79
C TYR A 51 18.93 13.65 5.36
N LEU A 52 17.79 12.96 5.37
CA LEU A 52 16.49 13.56 5.03
C LEU A 52 16.08 14.63 6.05
N ASN A 53 16.37 14.45 7.33
CA ASN A 53 16.06 15.41 8.39
C ASN A 53 16.92 16.68 8.31
N ASP A 54 18.14 16.58 7.77
CA ASP A 54 19.05 17.73 7.61
C ASP A 54 18.68 18.64 6.42
N ILE A 55 17.81 18.17 5.53
CA ILE A 55 17.24 18.95 4.42
C ILE A 55 16.46 20.13 5.03
N GLN A 56 16.76 21.36 4.60
CA GLN A 56 16.21 22.59 5.19
C GLN A 56 14.77 22.88 4.76
N GLU A 57 14.22 22.04 3.88
CA GLU A 57 12.87 22.09 3.37
C GLU A 57 11.94 21.19 4.21
N GLU A 58 10.69 21.62 4.41
CA GLU A 58 9.66 20.71 4.95
C GLU A 58 9.38 19.63 3.89
N ILE A 59 9.62 18.38 4.28
CA ILE A 59 9.47 17.21 3.42
C ILE A 59 8.36 16.30 3.94
N ILE A 60 7.61 15.71 3.00
CA ILE A 60 6.74 14.57 3.29
C ILE A 60 7.45 13.34 2.75
N ILE A 61 7.78 12.43 3.66
CA ILE A 61 8.38 11.15 3.30
C ILE A 61 7.25 10.13 3.15
N GLN A 62 7.25 9.40 2.04
CA GLN A 62 6.44 8.19 1.87
C GLN A 62 7.36 6.97 2.06
N PRO A 63 7.60 6.52 3.31
CA PRO A 63 8.54 5.45 3.58
C PRO A 63 7.88 4.11 3.27
N ASN A 64 7.85 3.76 1.98
CA ASN A 64 7.45 2.43 1.55
C ASN A 64 8.38 1.43 2.26
N ARG A 65 7.81 0.52 3.07
CA ARG A 65 8.49 -0.57 3.81
C ARG A 65 8.94 -0.29 5.26
N CYS A 66 8.77 0.91 5.81
CA CYS A 66 9.17 1.19 7.21
C CYS A 66 8.17 0.72 8.29
N HIS A 67 7.29 -0.25 7.96
CA HIS A 67 6.16 -0.67 8.79
C HIS A 67 6.55 -1.09 10.23
N PHE A 68 7.78 -1.56 10.46
CA PHE A 68 8.23 -2.07 11.75
C PHE A 68 8.94 -1.02 12.63
N ILE A 69 9.16 0.20 12.12
CA ILE A 69 9.98 1.22 12.80
C ILE A 69 9.36 2.62 12.80
N LEU A 70 8.09 2.76 12.41
CA LEU A 70 7.39 4.05 12.33
C LEU A 70 7.42 4.85 13.64
N SER A 71 7.19 4.18 14.78
CA SER A 71 7.24 4.84 16.10
C SER A 71 8.65 5.31 16.46
N GLN A 72 9.69 4.56 16.06
CA GLN A 72 11.09 4.92 16.30
C GLN A 72 11.49 6.14 15.46
N LEU A 73 11.07 6.17 14.18
CA LEU A 73 11.25 7.32 13.30
C LEU A 73 10.55 8.56 13.86
N SER A 74 9.27 8.41 14.23
CA SER A 74 8.45 9.50 14.79
C SER A 74 9.07 10.11 16.04
N LYS A 75 9.54 9.27 16.98
CA LYS A 75 10.20 9.72 18.21
C LYS A 75 11.54 10.40 17.96
N ARG A 76 12.35 9.89 17.02
CA ARG A 76 13.68 10.45 16.74
C ARG A 76 13.60 11.80 16.04
N TYR A 77 12.72 11.92 15.05
CA TYR A 77 12.64 13.09 14.17
C TYR A 77 11.48 14.03 14.52
N ASP A 78 10.88 13.84 15.70
CA ASP A 78 9.83 14.70 16.24
C ASP A 78 8.65 14.91 15.25
N CYS A 79 8.27 13.88 14.49
CA CYS A 79 7.30 14.00 13.39
C CYS A 79 6.08 13.08 13.55
N PRO A 80 4.89 13.50 13.09
CA PRO A 80 3.72 12.62 13.03
C PRO A 80 3.84 11.63 11.85
N PHE A 81 3.24 10.45 12.00
CA PHE A 81 3.09 9.50 10.89
C PHE A 81 1.62 9.09 10.69
N ILE A 82 1.24 8.93 9.42
CA ILE A 82 -0.05 8.40 9.02
C ILE A 82 0.18 7.08 8.28
N HIS A 83 -0.34 5.98 8.83
CA HIS A 83 -0.34 4.68 8.17
C HIS A 83 -1.67 4.44 7.47
N ILE A 84 -1.62 4.18 6.17
CA ILE A 84 -2.81 3.93 5.35
C ILE A 84 -2.98 2.42 5.15
N ILE A 85 -4.04 1.86 5.71
CA ILE A 85 -4.42 0.46 5.52
C ILE A 85 -5.36 0.35 4.32
N ARG A 86 -5.08 -0.61 3.42
CA ARG A 86 -5.87 -0.88 2.22
C ARG A 86 -6.46 -2.28 2.28
N ASN A 87 -7.64 -2.46 1.70
CA ASN A 87 -8.27 -3.77 1.53
C ASN A 87 -7.29 -4.77 0.87
N PRO A 88 -7.04 -5.95 1.48
CA PRO A 88 -6.06 -6.91 0.99
C PRO A 88 -6.39 -7.45 -0.41
N ILE A 89 -7.68 -7.49 -0.79
CA ILE A 89 -8.13 -7.90 -2.12
C ILE A 89 -7.68 -6.87 -3.16
N ASP A 90 -7.81 -5.58 -2.86
CA ASP A 90 -7.41 -4.51 -3.77
C ASP A 90 -5.87 -4.36 -3.83
N VAL A 91 -5.17 -4.65 -2.72
CA VAL A 91 -3.70 -4.78 -2.72
C VAL A 91 -3.27 -5.90 -3.66
N TRP A 92 -3.88 -7.08 -3.56
CA TRP A 92 -3.61 -8.21 -4.44
C TRP A 92 -3.84 -7.86 -5.91
N PHE A 93 -4.97 -7.22 -6.23
CA PHE A 93 -5.26 -6.80 -7.61
C PHE A 93 -4.28 -5.75 -8.14
N GLY A 94 -3.89 -4.77 -7.33
CA GLY A 94 -2.86 -3.79 -7.70
C GLY A 94 -1.51 -4.45 -8.01
N GLN A 95 -1.12 -5.42 -7.18
CA GLN A 95 0.16 -6.14 -7.36
C GLN A 95 0.16 -7.10 -8.53
N THR A 96 -1.00 -7.70 -8.88
CA THR A 96 -1.08 -8.79 -9.86
C THR A 96 -1.69 -8.38 -11.19
N ILE A 97 -2.79 -7.62 -11.22
CA ILE A 97 -3.55 -7.32 -12.45
C ILE A 97 -3.12 -6.00 -13.08
N GLU A 98 -2.91 -4.95 -12.29
CA GLU A 98 -2.56 -3.63 -12.83
C GLU A 98 -1.21 -3.62 -13.54
N MET A 99 -0.27 -4.46 -13.11
CA MET A 99 0.99 -4.69 -13.84
C MET A 99 0.77 -5.23 -15.25
N PHE A 100 -0.19 -6.13 -15.47
CA PHE A 100 -0.51 -6.62 -16.82
C PHE A 100 -1.18 -5.55 -17.67
N ALA A 101 -1.84 -4.57 -17.04
CA ALA A 101 -2.42 -3.43 -17.73
C ALA A 101 -1.37 -2.38 -18.11
N LEU A 102 -0.28 -2.24 -17.34
CA LEU A 102 0.81 -1.28 -17.57
C LEU A 102 1.92 -1.84 -18.49
N ALA A 103 2.24 -3.13 -18.41
CA ALA A 103 3.31 -3.76 -19.19
C ALA A 103 2.81 -4.27 -20.55
N ASP A 104 2.52 -3.40 -21.53
CA ASP A 104 2.24 -3.64 -22.98
C ASP A 104 1.31 -4.81 -23.41
N ASN A 105 0.78 -5.58 -22.47
CA ASN A 105 -0.24 -6.60 -22.66
C ASN A 105 -1.64 -5.98 -22.74
N ILE A 106 -1.72 -4.66 -22.90
CA ILE A 106 -2.94 -3.95 -23.27
C ILE A 106 -3.58 -4.61 -24.50
N ARG A 107 -2.83 -5.22 -25.43
CA ARG A 107 -3.44 -5.95 -26.57
C ARG A 107 -4.17 -7.23 -26.14
N ARG A 108 -3.61 -8.04 -25.23
CA ARG A 108 -4.25 -9.26 -24.70
C ARG A 108 -5.33 -8.96 -23.67
N ALA A 109 -5.09 -8.02 -22.76
CA ALA A 109 -6.08 -7.50 -21.83
C ALA A 109 -7.22 -6.81 -22.58
N ARG A 110 -6.95 -6.03 -23.64
CA ARG A 110 -8.00 -5.53 -24.56
C ARG A 110 -8.67 -6.66 -25.33
N ILE A 111 -8.04 -7.79 -25.66
CA ILE A 111 -8.73 -8.90 -26.30
C ILE A 111 -9.69 -9.57 -25.32
N ILE A 112 -9.26 -9.85 -24.08
CA ILE A 112 -10.15 -10.39 -23.02
C ILE A 112 -11.26 -9.37 -22.67
N LEU A 113 -10.92 -8.09 -22.59
CA LEU A 113 -11.87 -6.99 -22.37
C LEU A 113 -12.73 -6.66 -23.60
N ARG A 114 -12.27 -6.91 -24.83
CA ARG A 114 -13.04 -6.74 -26.08
C ARG A 114 -13.96 -7.92 -26.30
N LEU A 115 -13.54 -9.15 -26.00
CA LEU A 115 -14.41 -10.32 -26.02
C LEU A 115 -15.54 -10.20 -24.97
N SER A 116 -15.26 -9.59 -23.82
CA SER A 116 -16.31 -9.25 -22.83
C SER A 116 -17.16 -8.02 -23.23
N LYS A 117 -16.61 -7.04 -23.97
CA LYS A 117 -17.36 -5.86 -24.48
C LYS A 117 -18.16 -6.08 -25.76
N ILE A 118 -17.78 -7.01 -26.65
CA ILE A 118 -18.38 -7.17 -27.98
C ILE A 118 -19.74 -7.89 -27.94
N LYS A 119 -20.06 -8.67 -26.89
CA LYS A 119 -21.36 -9.37 -26.80
C LYS A 119 -22.34 -8.87 -25.72
N TYR A 120 -21.92 -8.03 -24.79
CA TYR A 120 -22.73 -7.79 -23.60
C TYR A 120 -22.60 -6.35 -23.08
N LYS A 121 -23.36 -5.46 -23.70
CA LYS A 121 -23.13 -4.02 -23.60
C LYS A 121 -23.66 -3.34 -22.32
N LYS A 122 -24.15 -4.08 -21.32
CA LYS A 122 -24.55 -3.52 -20.01
C LYS A 122 -24.76 -4.56 -18.89
N LEU A 123 -25.27 -5.76 -19.21
CA LEU A 123 -25.64 -6.76 -18.19
C LEU A 123 -24.49 -7.66 -17.72
N SER A 124 -23.50 -7.95 -18.59
CA SER A 124 -22.36 -8.80 -18.21
C SER A 124 -21.25 -8.07 -17.46
N ALA A 125 -21.10 -6.76 -17.61
CA ALA A 125 -20.06 -6.04 -16.89
C ALA A 125 -20.33 -6.10 -15.37
N LEU A 126 -21.60 -6.23 -14.97
CA LEU A 126 -22.01 -6.45 -13.59
C LEU A 126 -21.87 -7.92 -13.14
N LEU A 127 -22.18 -8.89 -14.01
CA LEU A 127 -22.24 -10.32 -13.65
C LEU A 127 -20.95 -11.12 -13.96
N ILE A 128 -20.28 -10.79 -15.06
CA ILE A 128 -19.08 -11.48 -15.55
C ILE A 128 -17.80 -10.88 -14.96
N ALA A 129 -17.76 -9.57 -14.67
CA ALA A 129 -16.55 -8.96 -14.09
C ALA A 129 -16.15 -9.55 -12.72
N PRO A 130 -17.08 -9.82 -11.79
CA PRO A 130 -16.76 -10.51 -10.53
C PRO A 130 -16.25 -11.93 -10.78
N ILE A 131 -16.92 -12.69 -11.65
CA ILE A 131 -16.52 -14.07 -11.99
C ILE A 131 -15.14 -14.10 -12.64
N LEU A 132 -14.86 -13.21 -13.61
CA LEU A 132 -13.54 -13.13 -14.23
C LEU A 132 -12.48 -12.69 -13.24
N ARG A 133 -12.78 -11.74 -12.33
CA ARG A 133 -11.86 -11.34 -11.26
C ARG A 133 -11.56 -12.52 -10.33
N TYR A 134 -12.57 -13.25 -9.90
CA TYR A 134 -12.42 -14.44 -9.08
C TYR A 134 -11.57 -15.51 -9.78
N ILE A 135 -11.87 -15.80 -11.04
CA ILE A 135 -11.07 -16.71 -11.88
C ILE A 135 -9.62 -16.21 -12.00
N LEU A 136 -9.41 -14.91 -12.20
CA LEU A 136 -8.07 -14.34 -12.26
C LEU A 136 -7.34 -14.45 -10.91
N VAL A 137 -8.01 -14.25 -9.78
CA VAL A 137 -7.41 -14.47 -8.45
C VAL A 137 -7.00 -15.92 -8.24
N ILE A 138 -7.75 -16.88 -8.77
CA ILE A 138 -7.45 -18.32 -8.65
C ILE A 138 -6.36 -18.76 -9.64
N ILE A 139 -6.34 -18.21 -10.86
CA ILE A 139 -5.45 -18.66 -11.94
C ILE A 139 -4.11 -17.92 -11.94
N LEU A 140 -4.08 -16.62 -11.62
CA LEU A 140 -2.87 -15.80 -11.63
C LEU A 140 -1.78 -16.15 -10.58
N PRO A 141 -2.06 -16.73 -9.39
CA PRO A 141 -1.03 -17.11 -8.43
C PRO A 141 0.01 -18.09 -9.01
N ASN A 142 -0.35 -18.84 -10.05
CA ASN A 142 0.51 -19.85 -10.66
C ASN A 142 1.55 -19.30 -11.65
N LYS A 143 1.56 -17.99 -11.93
CA LYS A 143 2.57 -17.40 -12.80
C LYS A 143 3.67 -16.75 -11.96
N LYS A 144 4.93 -17.01 -12.33
CA LYS A 144 6.09 -16.19 -11.97
C LYS A 144 5.89 -14.77 -12.54
N THR A 145 4.99 -14.00 -11.92
CA THR A 145 4.77 -12.59 -12.28
C THR A 145 5.85 -11.75 -11.62
N LEU A 146 6.16 -10.59 -12.22
CA LEU A 146 7.30 -9.76 -11.80
C LEU A 146 7.29 -9.37 -10.30
N ASN A 147 6.11 -9.23 -9.68
CA ASN A 147 5.99 -8.87 -8.26
C ASN A 147 6.00 -10.07 -7.30
N CYS A 148 5.85 -11.31 -7.77
CA CYS A 148 5.93 -12.49 -6.90
C CYS A 148 7.31 -12.63 -6.23
N CYS A 149 8.37 -12.10 -6.85
CA CYS A 149 9.71 -12.06 -6.27
C CYS A 149 9.73 -11.18 -5.01
N GLN A 150 9.27 -9.93 -5.11
CA GLN A 150 9.23 -9.01 -3.97
C GLN A 150 8.33 -9.50 -2.82
N VAL A 151 7.16 -10.07 -3.16
CA VAL A 151 6.28 -10.69 -2.14
C VAL A 151 6.99 -11.86 -1.46
N SER A 152 7.74 -12.68 -2.20
CA SER A 152 8.48 -13.81 -1.62
C SER A 152 9.67 -13.36 -0.77
N GLU A 153 10.40 -12.32 -1.18
CA GLU A 153 11.49 -11.72 -0.42
C GLU A 153 10.98 -11.14 0.91
N ASN A 154 9.93 -10.31 0.85
CA ASN A 154 9.29 -9.75 2.04
C ASN A 154 8.71 -10.85 2.95
N PHE A 155 8.12 -11.89 2.36
CA PHE A 155 7.63 -13.04 3.11
C PHE A 155 8.76 -13.75 3.86
N ASN A 156 9.88 -14.05 3.19
CA ASN A 156 11.02 -14.69 3.85
C ASN A 156 11.59 -13.82 4.96
N LEU A 157 11.73 -12.50 4.72
CA LEU A 157 12.18 -11.55 5.73
C LEU A 157 11.28 -11.55 6.97
N ILE A 158 9.96 -11.46 6.78
CA ILE A 158 8.99 -11.48 7.88
C ILE A 158 9.00 -12.84 8.58
N LYS A 159 9.00 -13.92 7.81
CA LYS A 159 9.04 -15.28 8.33
C LYS A 159 10.27 -15.49 9.22
N ASP A 160 11.46 -15.09 8.75
CA ASP A 160 12.70 -15.26 9.50
C ASP A 160 12.75 -14.32 10.71
N LYS A 161 12.32 -13.05 10.54
CA LYS A 161 12.30 -12.04 11.62
C LYS A 161 11.42 -12.45 12.80
N PHE A 162 10.24 -12.99 12.52
CA PHE A 162 9.28 -13.39 13.54
C PHE A 162 9.30 -14.89 13.85
N ASN A 163 10.29 -15.62 13.31
CA ASN A 163 10.45 -17.07 13.47
C ASN A 163 9.15 -17.85 13.18
N LEU A 164 8.50 -17.51 12.06
CA LEU A 164 7.22 -18.09 11.67
C LEU A 164 7.43 -19.48 11.06
N GLY A 165 6.65 -20.46 11.52
CA GLY A 165 6.70 -21.84 11.04
C GLY A 165 6.12 -22.08 9.63
N TYR A 166 5.97 -21.04 8.80
CA TYR A 166 5.38 -21.17 7.47
C TYR A 166 6.35 -21.81 6.46
N PRO A 167 5.87 -22.71 5.59
CA PRO A 167 6.71 -23.28 4.54
C PRO A 167 7.04 -22.27 3.45
N ASN A 168 8.24 -22.37 2.85
CA ASN A 168 8.64 -21.54 1.71
C ASN A 168 7.80 -21.78 0.44
N PHE A 169 7.09 -22.91 0.37
CA PHE A 169 6.27 -23.31 -0.76
C PHE A 169 4.82 -22.78 -0.71
N LEU A 170 4.49 -21.90 0.26
CA LEU A 170 3.21 -21.16 0.21
C LEU A 170 3.04 -20.49 -1.16
N ASP A 171 1.81 -20.52 -1.68
CA ASP A 171 1.51 -19.82 -2.92
C ASP A 171 1.60 -18.30 -2.74
N PRO A 172 1.73 -17.53 -3.83
CA PRO A 172 1.96 -16.09 -3.74
C PRO A 172 0.87 -15.30 -3.02
N LEU A 173 -0.40 -15.73 -3.05
CA LEU A 173 -1.47 -15.04 -2.34
C LEU A 173 -1.33 -15.26 -0.82
N ASP A 174 -0.98 -16.47 -0.38
CA ASP A 174 -0.77 -16.74 1.05
C ASP A 174 0.44 -15.96 1.58
N LYS A 175 1.53 -15.92 0.81
CA LYS A 175 2.69 -15.08 1.14
C LYS A 175 2.32 -13.61 1.22
N MET A 176 1.51 -13.11 0.28
CA MET A 176 1.02 -11.73 0.31
C MET A 176 0.19 -11.46 1.56
N LEU A 177 -0.70 -12.38 1.95
CA LEU A 177 -1.52 -12.24 3.16
C LEU A 177 -0.67 -12.21 4.43
N VAL A 178 0.37 -13.04 4.53
CA VAL A 178 1.33 -12.97 5.64
C VAL A 178 2.01 -11.60 5.68
N VAL A 179 2.57 -11.15 4.55
CA VAL A 179 3.25 -9.84 4.47
C VAL A 179 2.30 -8.69 4.80
N TRP A 180 1.11 -8.68 4.21
CA TRP A 180 0.10 -7.66 4.43
C TRP A 180 -0.35 -7.62 5.90
N THR A 181 -0.59 -8.77 6.51
CA THR A 181 -1.06 -8.84 7.91
C THR A 181 0.01 -8.30 8.85
N TYR A 182 1.24 -8.83 8.79
CA TYR A 182 2.31 -8.44 9.71
C TYR A 182 2.69 -6.96 9.55
N CYS A 183 2.86 -6.47 8.32
CA CYS A 183 3.18 -5.06 8.09
C CYS A 183 2.10 -4.12 8.64
N ASN A 184 0.81 -4.39 8.38
CA ASN A 184 -0.26 -3.52 8.85
C ASN A 184 -0.49 -3.63 10.36
N TYR A 185 -0.41 -4.83 10.93
CA TYR A 185 -0.57 -5.04 12.36
C TYR A 185 0.50 -4.31 13.18
N HIS A 186 1.77 -4.42 12.78
CA HIS A 186 2.85 -3.73 13.48
C HIS A 186 2.78 -2.21 13.33
N ALA A 187 2.37 -1.70 12.17
CA ALA A 187 2.15 -0.27 12.00
C ALA A 187 0.96 0.23 12.84
N PHE A 188 -0.10 -0.57 12.94
CA PHE A 188 -1.26 -0.30 13.80
C PHE A 188 -0.86 -0.25 15.27
N LYS A 189 -0.15 -1.25 15.78
CA LYS A 189 0.31 -1.29 17.18
C LYS A 189 1.22 -0.11 17.53
N GLN A 190 2.14 0.24 16.64
CA GLN A 190 2.99 1.41 16.82
C GLN A 190 2.21 2.73 16.84
N ALA A 191 1.08 2.81 16.15
CA ALA A 191 0.21 3.98 16.20
C ALA A 191 -0.60 4.03 17.51
N GLU A 192 -1.01 2.88 18.07
CA GLU A 192 -1.65 2.84 19.39
C GLU A 192 -0.69 3.23 20.52
N GLU A 193 0.58 2.84 20.41
CA GLU A 193 1.61 3.09 21.41
C GLU A 193 2.28 4.48 21.29
N CYS A 194 1.99 5.23 20.23
CA CYS A 194 2.60 6.52 19.94
C CYS A 194 1.53 7.60 19.75
N ASP A 195 1.59 8.66 20.54
CA ASP A 195 0.73 9.85 20.45
C ASP A 195 0.78 10.58 19.08
N ARG A 196 1.79 10.24 18.28
CA ARG A 196 2.10 10.80 16.95
C ARG A 196 1.85 9.83 15.81
N GLY A 197 1.17 8.72 16.07
CA GLY A 197 0.74 7.77 15.05
C GLY A 197 -0.76 7.86 14.77
N MET A 198 -1.14 7.86 13.49
CA MET A 198 -2.53 7.72 13.07
C MET A 198 -2.67 6.61 12.05
N VAL A 199 -3.70 5.78 12.20
CA VAL A 199 -4.11 4.81 11.19
C VAL A 199 -5.36 5.35 10.48
N VAL A 200 -5.34 5.31 9.15
CA VAL A 200 -6.51 5.59 8.33
C VAL A 200 -6.74 4.45 7.35
N TYR A 201 -8.00 4.21 7.02
CA TYR A 201 -8.38 3.19 6.05
C TYR A 201 -8.66 3.85 4.70
N TYR A 202 -8.03 3.34 3.65
CA TYR A 202 -8.13 3.90 2.31
C TYR A 202 -9.58 4.01 1.83
N GLU A 203 -10.41 3.03 2.15
CA GLU A 203 -11.82 2.98 1.78
C GLU A 203 -12.61 4.11 2.44
N GLN A 204 -12.28 4.47 3.69
CA GLN A 204 -12.90 5.58 4.39
C GLN A 204 -12.45 6.93 3.84
N VAL A 205 -11.14 7.09 3.62
CA VAL A 205 -10.55 8.30 3.01
C VAL A 205 -11.17 8.56 1.64
N THR A 206 -11.43 7.50 0.87
CA THR A 206 -11.97 7.65 -0.48
C THR A 206 -13.50 7.82 -0.51
N LYS A 207 -14.23 7.32 0.50
CA LYS A 207 -15.68 7.49 0.64
C LYS A 207 -16.06 8.87 1.15
N GLU A 208 -15.32 9.40 2.12
CA GLU A 208 -15.58 10.70 2.76
C GLU A 208 -14.30 11.57 2.77
N PRO A 209 -13.72 11.92 1.59
CA PRO A 209 -12.41 12.55 1.54
C PRO A 209 -12.35 13.91 2.24
N GLU A 210 -13.42 14.70 2.19
CA GLU A 210 -13.48 16.01 2.86
C GLU A 210 -13.27 15.88 4.38
N LYS A 211 -13.97 14.92 4.98
CA LYS A 211 -13.88 14.62 6.40
C LYS A 211 -12.49 14.08 6.76
N TRP A 212 -12.00 13.09 6.03
CA TRP A 212 -10.73 12.45 6.37
C TRP A 212 -9.53 13.33 6.08
N PHE A 213 -9.54 14.12 5.01
CA PHE A 213 -8.47 15.09 4.74
C PHE A 213 -8.41 16.14 5.85
N LYS A 214 -9.56 16.62 6.34
CA LYS A 214 -9.59 17.50 7.51
C LYS A 214 -8.97 16.84 8.74
N ILE A 215 -9.37 15.61 9.09
CA ILE A 215 -8.82 14.88 10.24
C ILE A 215 -7.30 14.68 10.08
N MET A 216 -6.85 14.29 8.89
CA MET A 216 -5.43 14.10 8.60
C MET A 216 -4.64 15.41 8.65
N SER A 217 -5.21 16.52 8.18
CA SER A 217 -4.59 17.84 8.30
C SER A 217 -4.49 18.29 9.76
N ASP A 218 -5.57 18.16 10.52
CA ASP A 218 -5.62 18.54 11.94
C ASP A 218 -4.61 17.72 12.76
N PHE A 219 -4.41 16.44 12.42
CA PHE A 219 -3.45 15.56 13.08
C PHE A 219 -1.99 15.83 12.69
N SER A 220 -1.70 15.93 11.40
CA SER A 220 -0.32 15.97 10.89
C SER A 220 0.25 17.37 10.67
N GLY A 221 -0.60 18.40 10.69
CA GLY A 221 -0.27 19.74 10.21
C GLY A 221 -0.25 19.86 8.68
N VAL A 222 -0.24 18.75 7.93
CA VAL A 222 -0.16 18.76 6.45
C VAL A 222 -1.50 19.17 5.84
N ASN A 223 -1.50 20.16 4.96
CA ASN A 223 -2.72 20.57 4.25
C ASN A 223 -3.04 19.63 3.06
N PHE A 224 -4.08 18.80 3.19
CA PHE A 224 -4.56 17.93 2.11
C PHE A 224 -5.56 18.64 1.18
N ASP A 225 -5.20 18.80 -0.10
CA ASP A 225 -6.02 19.52 -1.08
C ASP A 225 -7.16 18.66 -1.66
N LEU A 226 -8.40 19.09 -1.38
CA LEU A 226 -9.64 18.43 -1.79
C LEU A 226 -9.81 18.32 -3.30
N LYS A 227 -9.14 19.12 -4.14
CA LYS A 227 -9.26 18.93 -5.59
C LYS A 227 -8.67 17.59 -6.04
N TYR A 228 -7.75 17.01 -5.27
CA TYR A 228 -7.19 15.69 -5.52
C TYR A 228 -8.00 14.55 -4.95
N ALA A 229 -8.91 14.82 -4.02
CA ALA A 229 -9.86 13.83 -3.56
C ALA A 229 -10.67 13.23 -4.74
N LYS A 230 -11.01 14.05 -5.74
CA LYS A 230 -11.75 13.59 -6.94
C LYS A 230 -10.94 12.69 -7.87
N ILE A 231 -9.60 12.68 -7.73
CA ILE A 231 -8.71 11.74 -8.45
C ILE A 231 -8.77 10.36 -7.81
N LEU A 232 -9.00 10.29 -6.49
CA LEU A 232 -9.25 9.06 -5.76
C LEU A 232 -10.61 8.50 -6.20
N LYS A 233 -10.66 7.84 -7.36
CA LYS A 233 -11.79 7.02 -7.80
C LYS A 233 -11.47 5.56 -7.46
N PRO A 234 -11.57 5.17 -6.18
CA PRO A 234 -11.15 3.85 -5.77
C PRO A 234 -12.01 2.81 -6.49
N ARG A 235 -11.37 1.75 -6.98
CA ARG A 235 -12.08 0.54 -7.38
C ARG A 235 -12.10 -0.38 -6.18
N ILE A 236 -12.87 -0.03 -5.15
CA ILE A 236 -13.07 -0.91 -3.99
C ILE A 236 -13.77 -2.17 -4.51
N THR A 237 -13.09 -3.31 -4.44
CA THR A 237 -13.72 -4.57 -4.79
C THR A 237 -14.78 -4.88 -3.74
N LYS A 238 -16.04 -5.06 -4.14
CA LYS A 238 -17.17 -5.44 -3.27
C LYS A 238 -17.71 -6.81 -3.70
N ASP A 239 -16.88 -7.84 -3.58
CA ASP A 239 -17.20 -9.20 -3.98
C ASP A 239 -17.15 -10.15 -2.78
N GLU A 240 -18.34 -10.55 -2.31
CA GLU A 240 -18.49 -11.38 -1.12
C GLU A 240 -17.84 -12.75 -1.26
N LYS A 241 -17.80 -13.33 -2.46
CA LYS A 241 -17.11 -14.61 -2.69
C LYS A 241 -15.60 -14.44 -2.55
N LEU A 242 -15.06 -13.33 -3.03
CA LEU A 242 -13.65 -12.99 -2.84
C LEU A 242 -13.32 -12.70 -1.38
N ARG A 243 -14.18 -11.98 -0.65
CA ARG A 243 -14.00 -11.76 0.80
C ARG A 243 -13.92 -13.08 1.54
N LYS A 244 -14.91 -13.95 1.35
CA LYS A 244 -14.94 -15.27 1.98
C LYS A 244 -13.68 -16.07 1.66
N HIS A 245 -13.24 -16.06 0.40
CA HIS A 245 -12.02 -16.75 -0.01
C HIS A 245 -10.76 -16.21 0.70
N PHE A 246 -10.63 -14.90 0.86
CA PHE A 246 -9.50 -14.30 1.59
C PHE A 246 -9.56 -14.61 3.09
N VAL A 247 -10.76 -14.57 3.69
CA VAL A 247 -10.97 -14.91 5.10
C VAL A 247 -10.61 -16.37 5.39
N GLU A 248 -11.12 -17.32 4.59
CA GLU A 248 -10.78 -18.75 4.73
C GLU A 248 -9.26 -18.99 4.67
N ARG A 249 -8.54 -18.20 3.87
CA ARG A 249 -7.08 -18.27 3.81
C ARG A 249 -6.39 -17.69 5.04
N LEU A 250 -6.87 -16.55 5.53
CA LEU A 250 -6.37 -15.96 6.78
C LEU A 250 -6.60 -16.90 7.97
N GLU A 251 -7.76 -17.54 8.05
CA GLU A 251 -8.07 -18.57 9.05
C GLU A 251 -7.10 -19.74 8.97
N ARG A 252 -6.92 -20.31 7.77
CA ARG A 252 -5.97 -21.41 7.53
C ARG A 252 -4.52 -21.04 7.88
N LEU A 253 -4.14 -19.78 7.68
CA LEU A 253 -2.82 -19.27 8.02
C LEU A 253 -2.70 -18.91 9.52
N GLY A 254 -3.79 -18.92 10.29
CA GLY A 254 -3.77 -18.49 11.70
C GLY A 254 -3.57 -16.98 11.88
N LEU A 255 -4.01 -16.18 10.90
CA LEU A 255 -3.84 -14.72 10.88
C LEU A 255 -5.12 -13.95 11.20
N ILE A 256 -6.28 -14.62 11.23
CA ILE A 256 -7.59 -13.94 11.30
C ILE A 256 -7.77 -13.12 12.57
N ASP A 257 -7.29 -13.60 13.73
CA ASP A 257 -7.43 -12.88 15.00
C ASP A 257 -6.65 -11.56 14.97
N MET A 258 -5.44 -11.58 14.40
CA MET A 258 -4.63 -10.38 14.19
C MET A 258 -5.33 -9.40 13.26
N VAL A 259 -5.93 -9.88 12.16
CA VAL A 259 -6.68 -9.02 11.23
C VAL A 259 -7.93 -8.42 11.87
N ASN A 260 -8.65 -9.18 12.70
CA ASN A 260 -9.84 -8.69 13.40
C ASN A 260 -9.54 -7.53 14.34
N GLU A 261 -8.33 -7.48 14.88
CA GLU A 261 -7.89 -6.42 15.77
C GLU A 261 -7.74 -5.07 15.03
N PHE A 262 -7.08 -5.06 13.87
CA PHE A 262 -6.77 -3.79 13.18
C PHE A 262 -7.66 -3.49 11.97
N TYR A 263 -8.16 -4.49 11.22
CA TYR A 263 -8.98 -4.27 10.04
C TYR A 263 -9.90 -5.46 9.72
N PRO A 264 -10.97 -5.65 10.53
CA PRO A 264 -11.85 -6.81 10.42
C PRO A 264 -12.51 -6.92 9.04
N PRO A 265 -12.73 -8.14 8.51
CA PRO A 265 -13.27 -8.36 7.16
C PRO A 265 -14.59 -7.66 6.84
N GLU A 266 -15.43 -7.39 7.85
CA GLU A 266 -16.69 -6.65 7.71
C GLU A 266 -16.47 -5.22 7.21
N ARG A 267 -15.29 -4.63 7.47
CA ARG A 267 -14.93 -3.28 7.06
C ARG A 267 -14.39 -3.18 5.64
N TRP A 268 -13.97 -4.29 5.03
CA TRP A 268 -13.29 -4.27 3.72
C TRP A 268 -14.14 -3.68 2.58
N PHE A 269 -15.48 -3.71 2.72
CA PHE A 269 -16.43 -3.23 1.70
C PHE A 269 -17.25 -1.99 2.13
N GLY A 270 -16.90 -1.43 3.30
CA GLY A 270 -17.60 -0.34 3.98
C GLY A 270 -17.66 0.98 3.23
#